data_AF-A0A9N9EWR4-F1
#
_entry.id   AF-A0A9N9EWR4-F1
#
_cell.length_a   1.000
_cell.length_b   1.000
_cell.length_c   1.000
_cell.angle_alpha   90.00
_cell.angle_beta   90.00
_cell.angle_gamma   90.00
#
_symmetry.space_group_name_H-M   'P 1'
#
loop_
_entity.id
_entity.type
_entity.pdbx_description
1 polymer ?
#
loop_
_entity_poly.entity_id
_entity_poly.type
_entity_poly.pdbx_seq_one_letter_code
_entity_poly.pdbx_strand_id
1 'polypeptide(L)'
;VDAVGQQRRQLYNGKEYDYVFSVDIGDGIPPLKLPYNITENPYQAAQQFIWANSLPQSYLDQVANFIRQNTTGASLGAGSGNVDPYTGTSRYTAAETSTSSTSSAPGRIAAGIDPWTGSTTSEKAAASDPIIPCKKFMTYEQANLPPILKKIQQFSADLQPQGLNLTAEETKSLEVLISYLQDSSNSQNNAKERQEGLSVIKKIMTSWPYEKRFPGLDLFRLHVIRDPIPVTSSDESILQLVYDAVDFESFSKNVSATKEQEINLTMGLRTIANLFETKIGREILTNKGSSVLDKIFPTWNYISGKGVRLALITVLLNYSVAYLERPDEDAMLQMIAAIIEILESTADPEAIYRTIVTLGTLISKNQAAKEATIMLGAEKAIQRVSAKVSDDKVQSVIGEYRVFYLWLINQVNLTSH
;
A
#
# COMPACT_ATOMS: atom_id res chain seq x y z
N VAL A 1 30.14 6.14 33.06
CA VAL A 1 28.90 6.96 32.96
C VAL A 1 28.39 6.78 31.56
N ASP A 2 27.53 5.78 31.37
CA ASP A 2 27.15 5.31 30.05
C ASP A 2 26.08 6.21 29.43
N ALA A 3 26.22 6.47 28.13
CA ALA A 3 25.37 7.41 27.41
C ALA A 3 23.96 6.82 27.20
N VAL A 4 22.95 7.54 27.66
CA VAL A 4 21.54 7.16 27.49
C VAL A 4 21.02 7.65 26.13
N GLY A 5 20.37 6.75 25.37
CA GLY A 5 19.20 7.19 24.60
C GLY A 5 19.26 7.24 23.07
N GLN A 6 20.21 6.59 22.37
CA GLN A 6 19.95 6.25 20.97
C GLN A 6 18.97 5.06 20.92
N GLN A 7 17.72 5.31 20.50
CA GLN A 7 16.81 4.24 20.14
C GLN A 7 17.43 3.43 19.01
N ARG A 8 17.64 2.13 19.24
CA ARG A 8 18.13 1.22 18.19
C ARG A 8 17.04 1.05 17.14
N ARG A 9 17.35 1.42 15.91
CA ARG A 9 16.56 1.05 14.74
C ARG A 9 16.38 -0.45 14.67
N GLN A 10 15.21 -0.87 14.21
CA GLN A 10 14.81 -2.25 14.09
C GLN A 10 14.88 -2.65 12.61
N LEU A 11 15.57 -3.74 12.32
CA LEU A 11 15.62 -4.30 10.97
C LEU A 11 14.32 -5.05 10.67
N TYR A 12 13.66 -4.72 9.57
CA TYR A 12 12.49 -5.43 9.08
C TYR A 12 12.52 -5.50 7.55
N ASN A 13 12.32 -6.70 7.00
CA ASN A 13 12.40 -6.98 5.55
C ASN A 13 13.69 -6.46 4.88
N GLY A 14 14.82 -6.44 5.60
CA GLY A 14 16.11 -5.94 5.07
C GLY A 14 16.25 -4.42 5.01
N LYS A 15 15.31 -3.65 5.56
CA LYS A 15 15.39 -2.19 5.74
C LYS A 15 15.37 -1.86 7.24
N GLU A 16 16.12 -0.83 7.64
CA GLU A 16 16.07 -0.31 9.01
C GLU A 16 14.91 0.67 9.16
N TYR A 17 14.20 0.57 10.28
CA TYR A 17 13.13 1.48 10.66
C TYR A 17 13.32 1.95 12.11
N ASP A 18 12.89 3.17 12.43
CA ASP A 18 12.90 3.65 13.82
C ASP A 18 11.98 2.80 14.72
N TYR A 19 10.87 2.29 14.15
CA TYR A 19 9.91 1.41 14.82
C TYR A 19 9.44 0.26 13.91
N VAL A 20 9.23 -0.93 14.50
CA VAL A 20 8.54 -2.06 13.85
C VAL A 20 7.49 -2.60 14.80
N PHE A 21 6.29 -2.06 14.73
CA PHE A 21 5.19 -2.44 15.61
C PHE A 21 4.62 -3.81 15.24
N SER A 22 4.01 -4.48 16.22
CA SER A 22 3.17 -5.67 16.01
C SER A 22 1.73 -5.27 16.25
N VAL A 23 0.95 -5.19 15.18
CA VAL A 23 -0.44 -4.72 15.20
C VAL A 23 -1.36 -5.93 15.19
N ASP A 24 -2.12 -6.10 16.27
CA ASP A 24 -3.23 -7.05 16.33
C ASP A 24 -4.46 -6.42 15.67
N ILE A 25 -5.20 -7.21 14.89
CA ILE A 25 -6.34 -6.78 14.07
C ILE A 25 -7.62 -7.54 14.45
N GLY A 26 -7.53 -8.57 15.28
CA GLY A 26 -8.67 -9.33 15.80
C GLY A 26 -8.48 -10.85 15.78
N ASP A 27 -9.41 -11.55 16.44
CA ASP A 27 -9.33 -12.99 16.69
C ASP A 27 -9.04 -13.82 15.43
N GLY A 28 -7.95 -14.59 15.50
CA GLY A 28 -7.54 -15.55 14.47
C GLY A 28 -6.57 -15.02 13.41
N ILE A 29 -6.26 -13.71 13.36
CA ILE A 29 -5.25 -13.14 12.47
C ILE A 29 -3.92 -12.99 13.23
N PRO A 30 -2.81 -13.61 12.79
CA PRO A 30 -1.50 -13.39 13.42
C PRO A 30 -1.09 -11.91 13.39
N PRO A 31 -0.49 -11.36 14.47
CA PRO A 31 -0.12 -9.95 14.53
C PRO A 31 0.75 -9.52 13.34
N LEU A 32 0.25 -8.52 12.60
CA LEU A 32 0.89 -8.02 11.39
C LEU A 32 1.95 -6.96 11.74
N LYS A 33 3.02 -6.89 10.96
CA LYS A 33 4.15 -6.00 11.27
C LYS A 33 3.97 -4.66 10.58
N LEU A 34 4.10 -3.57 11.33
CA LEU A 34 4.02 -2.21 10.83
C LEU A 34 5.38 -1.51 11.02
N PRO A 35 6.22 -1.49 9.98
CA PRO A 35 7.44 -0.68 9.97
C PRO A 35 7.11 0.80 9.82
N TYR A 36 7.78 1.67 10.58
CA TYR A 36 7.53 3.11 10.60
C TYR A 36 8.81 3.89 10.94
N ASN A 37 9.06 4.99 10.23
CA ASN A 37 10.10 5.96 10.57
C ASN A 37 9.49 7.22 11.20
N ILE A 38 10.18 7.86 12.15
CA ILE A 38 9.69 9.08 12.83
C ILE A 38 9.48 10.23 11.81
N THR A 39 10.18 10.20 10.68
CA THR A 39 10.05 11.15 9.57
C THR A 39 8.85 10.92 8.64
N GLU A 40 8.13 9.80 8.78
CA GLU A 40 6.98 9.47 7.93
C GLU A 40 5.68 10.05 8.53
N ASN A 41 4.70 10.37 7.68
CA ASN A 41 3.37 10.74 8.18
C ASN A 41 2.64 9.48 8.72
N PRO A 42 2.14 9.48 9.98
CA PRO A 42 1.43 8.33 10.57
C PRO A 42 0.24 7.83 9.74
N TYR A 43 -0.51 8.73 9.08
CA TYR A 43 -1.63 8.35 8.23
C TYR A 43 -1.16 7.72 6.91
N GLN A 44 -0.06 8.19 6.31
CA GLN A 44 0.50 7.57 5.11
C GLN A 44 1.09 6.18 5.42
N ALA A 45 1.75 6.01 6.58
CA ALA A 45 2.25 4.72 7.02
C ALA A 45 1.11 3.73 7.34
N ALA A 46 0.05 4.19 8.03
CA ALA A 46 -1.16 3.42 8.24
C ALA A 46 -1.84 3.01 6.92
N GLN A 47 -1.91 3.92 5.95
CA GLN A 47 -2.47 3.65 4.62
C GLN A 47 -1.70 2.55 3.89
N GLN A 48 -0.38 2.63 3.89
CA GLN A 48 0.51 1.63 3.29
C GLN A 48 0.35 0.27 3.97
N PHE A 49 0.27 0.25 5.31
CA PHE A 49 0.05 -0.97 6.08
C PHE A 49 -1.28 -1.64 5.75
N ILE A 50 -2.35 -0.87 5.60
CA ILE A 50 -3.67 -1.37 5.19
C ILE A 50 -3.63 -1.94 3.77
N TRP A 51 -3.04 -1.19 2.84
CA TRP A 51 -2.93 -1.60 1.44
C TRP A 51 -2.10 -2.86 1.25
N ALA A 52 -0.92 -2.95 1.88
CA ALA A 52 -0.01 -4.09 1.81
C ALA A 52 -0.62 -5.39 2.35
N ASN A 53 -1.49 -5.28 3.36
CA ASN A 53 -2.15 -6.41 4.01
C ASN A 53 -3.57 -6.67 3.49
N SER A 54 -4.06 -5.87 2.53
CA SER A 54 -5.44 -5.97 1.99
C SER A 54 -6.51 -5.86 3.08
N LEU A 55 -6.26 -5.00 4.07
CA LEU A 55 -7.14 -4.77 5.21
C LEU A 55 -8.27 -3.79 4.85
N PRO A 56 -9.39 -3.78 5.62
CA PRO A 56 -10.41 -2.75 5.48
C PRO A 56 -9.89 -1.35 5.81
N GLN A 57 -10.28 -0.37 5.00
CA GLN A 57 -9.90 1.04 5.14
C GLN A 57 -10.46 1.73 6.40
N SER A 58 -11.42 1.10 7.07
CA SER A 58 -11.92 1.48 8.40
C SER A 58 -10.82 1.44 9.48
N TYR A 59 -9.80 0.61 9.32
CA TYR A 59 -8.67 0.53 10.25
C TYR A 59 -7.72 1.74 10.17
N LEU A 60 -7.83 2.65 9.19
CA LEU A 60 -6.86 3.73 8.98
C LEU A 60 -6.66 4.58 10.24
N ASP A 61 -7.75 5.06 10.82
CA ASP A 61 -7.71 5.96 11.97
C ASP A 61 -7.24 5.22 13.22
N GLN A 62 -7.64 3.96 13.41
CA GLN A 62 -7.14 3.11 14.48
C GLN A 62 -5.62 2.89 14.38
N VAL A 63 -5.12 2.56 13.19
CA VAL A 63 -3.70 2.30 12.94
C VAL A 63 -2.87 3.59 13.01
N ALA A 64 -3.35 4.70 12.46
CA ALA A 64 -2.68 6.00 12.55
C ALA A 64 -2.66 6.52 14.00
N ASN A 65 -3.74 6.33 14.77
CA ASN A 65 -3.77 6.64 16.21
C ASN A 65 -2.79 5.77 16.98
N PHE A 66 -2.76 4.46 16.70
CA PHE A 66 -1.81 3.53 17.29
C PHE A 66 -0.36 3.93 17.01
N ILE A 67 0.01 4.30 15.77
CA ILE A 67 1.35 4.82 15.45
C ILE A 67 1.64 6.06 16.28
N ARG A 68 0.75 7.07 16.29
CA ARG A 68 0.95 8.32 17.06
C ARG A 68 1.15 8.04 18.56
N GLN A 69 0.31 7.21 19.17
CA GLN A 69 0.37 6.88 20.59
C GLN A 69 1.66 6.14 20.99
N ASN A 70 2.25 5.36 20.07
CA ASN A 70 3.47 4.58 20.34
C ASN A 70 4.77 5.29 19.89
N THR A 71 4.68 6.49 19.32
CA THR A 71 5.83 7.28 18.80
C THR A 71 6.02 8.62 19.53
N THR A 72 5.02 9.11 20.26
CA THR A 72 5.09 10.37 21.03
C THR A 72 6.17 10.41 22.11
N GLY A 73 6.73 9.27 22.51
CA GLY A 73 7.89 9.19 23.42
C GLY A 73 9.25 9.54 22.80
N ALA A 74 9.32 9.76 21.47
CA ALA A 74 10.57 9.95 20.73
C ALA A 74 10.63 11.25 19.90
N SER A 75 10.00 12.32 20.37
CA SER A 75 10.22 13.65 19.81
C SER A 75 11.61 14.16 20.19
N LEU A 76 12.64 13.80 19.41
CA LEU A 76 13.98 14.37 19.56
C LEU A 76 13.99 15.83 19.07
N GLY A 77 14.19 16.75 20.01
CA GLY A 77 15.05 17.92 19.76
C GLY A 77 14.43 19.14 19.08
N ALA A 78 13.21 19.56 19.45
CA ALA A 78 12.77 20.92 19.19
C ALA A 78 13.39 21.92 20.19
N GLY A 79 14.47 22.60 19.79
CA GLY A 79 14.95 23.88 20.34
C GLY A 79 15.33 23.93 21.83
N SER A 80 16.61 24.14 22.12
CA SER A 80 17.09 24.46 23.48
C SER A 80 16.51 25.78 24.01
N GLY A 81 15.45 25.70 24.80
CA GLY A 81 15.01 26.80 25.66
C GLY A 81 15.96 26.91 26.86
N ASN A 82 16.75 27.99 26.92
CA ASN A 82 17.65 28.26 28.03
C ASN A 82 16.90 28.27 29.37
N VAL A 83 17.26 27.34 30.27
CA VAL A 83 16.94 27.43 31.69
C VAL A 83 18.14 28.07 32.38
N ASP A 84 17.96 29.29 32.89
CA ASP A 84 19.00 30.02 33.63
C ASP A 84 19.32 29.30 34.96
N PRO A 85 20.58 28.94 35.24
CA PRO A 85 20.96 28.29 36.51
C PRO A 85 20.82 29.16 37.77
N TYR A 86 20.47 30.45 37.68
CA TYR A 86 20.62 31.41 38.78
C TYR A 86 19.32 31.95 39.42
N THR A 87 18.33 31.11 39.69
CA THR A 87 17.44 31.31 40.86
C THR A 87 17.07 29.98 41.52
N GLY A 88 17.49 29.80 42.78
CA GLY A 88 17.32 28.56 43.53
C GLY A 88 15.91 28.36 44.11
N THR A 89 15.60 27.10 44.40
CA THR A 89 14.40 26.61 45.08
C THR A 89 14.17 27.24 46.47
N SER A 90 13.07 27.98 46.68
CA SER A 90 12.39 28.12 48.00
C SER A 90 10.98 28.78 47.97
N ARG A 91 9.95 27.91 48.04
CA ARG A 91 8.80 27.90 48.98
C ARG A 91 8.01 29.16 49.44
N TYR A 92 6.67 28.96 49.44
CA TYR A 92 5.63 29.28 50.47
C TYR A 92 4.79 30.60 50.44
N THR A 93 3.45 30.40 50.38
CA THR A 93 2.30 31.05 51.11
C THR A 93 2.30 32.56 51.43
N ALA A 94 1.17 33.31 51.47
CA ALA A 94 -0.24 32.97 51.72
C ALA A 94 -1.23 33.98 51.05
N ALA A 95 -2.54 33.89 51.37
CA ALA A 95 -3.63 34.74 50.85
C ALA A 95 -3.86 36.03 51.66
N GLU A 96 -4.55 37.03 51.07
CA GLU A 96 -5.60 37.81 51.75
C GLU A 96 -6.45 38.68 50.77
N THR A 97 -7.42 39.44 51.31
CA THR A 97 -8.74 39.70 50.69
C THR A 97 -9.14 41.20 50.73
N SER A 98 -10.18 41.58 49.95
CA SER A 98 -10.94 42.87 50.02
C SER A 98 -10.29 44.07 49.29
N THR A 99 -11.01 45.09 48.81
CA THR A 99 -12.36 45.59 49.20
C THR A 99 -13.10 46.28 48.02
N SER A 100 -14.39 46.59 48.21
CA SER A 100 -15.39 47.02 47.22
C SER A 100 -15.70 48.52 47.17
N SER A 101 -16.35 48.97 46.07
CA SER A 101 -17.14 50.21 45.94
C SER A 101 -18.18 50.05 44.80
N THR A 102 -19.11 51.00 44.63
CA THR A 102 -20.43 50.77 44.01
C THR A 102 -21.01 51.99 43.26
N SER A 103 -22.24 51.83 42.71
CA SER A 103 -23.14 52.81 42.06
C SER A 103 -22.95 53.05 40.54
N SER A 104 -23.99 53.22 39.71
CA SER A 104 -25.45 53.07 39.90
C SER A 104 -26.17 52.79 38.55
N ALA A 105 -27.40 52.25 38.61
CA ALA A 105 -28.18 51.67 37.50
C ALA A 105 -29.11 52.70 36.78
N PRO A 106 -30.11 52.35 35.92
CA PRO A 106 -30.49 51.04 35.35
C PRO A 106 -30.89 51.03 33.84
N GLY A 107 -31.07 49.84 33.25
CA GLY A 107 -32.13 49.63 32.24
C GLY A 107 -31.86 48.77 31.00
N ARG A 108 -31.97 47.42 31.13
CA ARG A 108 -32.74 46.51 30.23
C ARG A 108 -32.61 45.06 30.68
N ILE A 109 -33.62 44.24 30.39
CA ILE A 109 -33.81 42.89 30.94
C ILE A 109 -33.62 41.85 29.83
N ALA A 110 -32.78 40.82 30.06
CA ALA A 110 -33.10 39.39 29.83
C ALA A 110 -31.86 38.47 29.96
N ALA A 111 -32.04 37.37 30.71
CA ALA A 111 -31.29 36.09 30.67
C ALA A 111 -29.74 36.10 30.75
N GLY A 112 -29.21 35.45 31.78
CA GLY A 112 -27.77 35.30 32.01
C GLY A 112 -27.10 34.25 31.11
N ILE A 113 -25.81 34.48 30.84
CA ILE A 113 -24.91 33.55 30.15
C ILE A 113 -23.99 32.93 31.22
N ASP A 114 -23.95 31.61 31.31
CA ASP A 114 -23.06 30.85 32.20
C ASP A 114 -21.67 30.69 31.54
N PRO A 115 -20.56 31.16 32.17
CA PRO A 115 -19.22 31.06 31.61
C PRO A 115 -18.56 29.67 31.57
N TRP A 116 -19.27 28.55 31.77
CA TRP A 116 -18.67 27.20 31.70
C TRP A 116 -18.99 26.37 30.43
N THR A 117 -19.69 26.90 29.41
CA THR A 117 -19.80 26.20 28.11
C THR A 117 -19.68 27.14 26.93
N GLY A 118 -18.81 26.81 25.96
CA GLY A 118 -18.71 27.54 24.69
C GLY A 118 -17.34 28.14 24.35
N SER A 119 -16.26 27.37 24.46
CA SER A 119 -15.09 27.59 23.62
C SER A 119 -14.75 26.31 22.88
N THR A 120 -15.40 26.11 21.73
CA THR A 120 -14.82 25.33 20.64
C THR A 120 -13.54 26.04 20.21
N THR A 121 -12.42 25.71 20.88
CA THR A 121 -11.11 25.85 20.25
C THR A 121 -11.19 25.09 18.95
N SER A 122 -11.31 25.81 17.84
CA SER A 122 -11.08 25.26 16.52
C SER A 122 -9.63 24.82 16.51
N GLU A 123 -9.40 23.56 16.87
CA GLU A 123 -8.19 22.86 16.49
C GLU A 123 -8.08 23.09 14.99
N LYS A 124 -7.05 23.85 14.57
CA LYS A 124 -6.66 23.88 13.17
C LYS A 124 -6.34 22.44 12.84
N ALA A 125 -7.26 21.77 12.14
CA ALA A 125 -7.00 20.45 11.58
C ALA A 125 -5.67 20.55 10.84
N ALA A 126 -4.66 19.84 11.34
CA ALA A 126 -3.36 19.81 10.70
C ALA A 126 -3.61 19.34 9.27
N ALA A 127 -3.25 20.15 8.28
CA ALA A 127 -3.53 19.84 6.88
C ALA A 127 -2.91 18.48 6.57
N SER A 128 -3.76 17.47 6.36
CA SER A 128 -3.32 16.14 5.99
C SER A 128 -2.60 16.22 4.65
N ASP A 129 -1.45 15.55 4.53
CA ASP A 129 -0.72 15.50 3.27
C ASP A 129 -1.65 15.01 2.13
N PRO A 130 -1.53 15.61 0.92
CA PRO A 130 -2.35 15.21 -0.22
C PRO A 130 -2.15 13.73 -0.56
N ILE A 131 -3.25 13.04 -0.85
CA ILE A 131 -3.27 11.62 -1.24
C ILE A 131 -2.86 11.52 -2.73
N ILE A 132 -3.15 12.55 -3.52
CA ILE A 132 -2.94 12.64 -4.96
C ILE A 132 -1.92 13.75 -5.27
N PRO A 133 -0.90 13.48 -6.12
CA PRO A 133 -0.52 12.18 -6.64
C PRO A 133 0.13 11.29 -5.58
N CYS A 134 -0.18 9.99 -5.62
CA CYS A 134 0.59 8.99 -4.90
C CYS A 134 2.02 8.97 -5.44
N LYS A 135 3.03 8.91 -4.56
CA LYS A 135 4.47 8.98 -4.95
C LYS A 135 5.26 7.73 -4.56
N LYS A 136 4.64 6.75 -3.90
CA LYS A 136 5.29 5.53 -3.41
C LYS A 136 4.64 4.33 -4.06
N PHE A 137 5.46 3.35 -4.48
CA PHE A 137 4.96 2.06 -4.95
C PHE A 137 4.38 1.25 -3.79
N MET A 138 3.29 0.55 -4.06
CA MET A 138 2.62 -0.31 -3.09
C MET A 138 3.07 -1.75 -3.28
N THR A 139 3.59 -2.34 -2.20
CA THR A 139 4.21 -3.66 -2.19
C THR A 139 3.44 -4.64 -1.29
N TYR A 140 3.57 -5.92 -1.62
CA TYR A 140 3.03 -7.08 -0.93
C TYR A 140 4.19 -7.91 -0.37
N GLU A 141 4.93 -7.33 0.57
CA GLU A 141 6.05 -7.99 1.25
C GLU A 141 5.58 -8.93 2.37
N GLN A 142 4.40 -8.71 2.97
CA GLN A 142 3.99 -9.48 4.14
C GLN A 142 3.62 -10.92 3.77
N ALA A 143 4.16 -11.88 4.52
CA ALA A 143 3.92 -13.30 4.36
C ALA A 143 4.23 -14.06 5.67
N ASN A 144 3.51 -15.15 5.88
CA ASN A 144 3.80 -16.13 6.92
C ASN A 144 4.45 -17.35 6.23
N LEU A 145 5.77 -17.45 6.30
CA LEU A 145 6.55 -18.41 5.51
C LEU A 145 6.40 -19.89 5.94
N PRO A 146 6.35 -20.25 7.24
CA PRO A 146 6.19 -21.66 7.65
C PRO A 146 4.92 -22.36 7.11
N PRO A 147 3.72 -21.73 7.07
CA PRO A 147 2.56 -22.29 6.37
C PRO A 147 2.78 -22.54 4.87
N ILE A 148 3.52 -21.66 4.18
CA ILE A 148 3.82 -21.82 2.75
C ILE A 148 4.74 -23.03 2.55
N LEU A 149 5.80 -23.17 3.34
CA LEU A 149 6.68 -24.35 3.32
C LEU A 149 5.90 -25.65 3.61
N LYS A 150 5.07 -25.66 4.65
CA LYS A 150 4.21 -26.82 4.98
C LYS A 150 3.29 -27.18 3.82
N LYS A 151 2.78 -26.19 3.09
CA LYS A 151 1.90 -26.42 1.93
C LYS A 151 2.65 -26.99 0.72
N ILE A 152 3.88 -26.53 0.48
CA ILE A 152 4.79 -27.10 -0.52
C ILE A 152 5.14 -28.56 -0.17
N GLN A 153 5.49 -28.84 1.09
CA GLN A 153 5.79 -30.21 1.55
C GLN A 153 4.57 -31.14 1.39
N GLN A 154 3.36 -30.68 1.72
CA GLN A 154 2.12 -31.43 1.45
C GLN A 154 1.96 -31.74 -0.04
N PHE A 155 1.99 -30.72 -0.89
CA PHE A 155 1.79 -30.90 -2.34
C PHE A 155 2.91 -31.73 -2.98
N SER A 156 4.15 -31.63 -2.51
CA SER A 156 5.27 -32.47 -2.92
C SER A 156 4.98 -33.95 -2.66
N ALA A 157 4.50 -34.31 -1.46
CA ALA A 157 4.10 -35.68 -1.14
C ALA A 157 2.95 -36.17 -2.04
N ASP A 158 1.92 -35.34 -2.25
CA ASP A 158 0.80 -35.65 -3.14
C ASP A 158 1.23 -35.84 -4.62
N LEU A 159 2.41 -35.34 -5.01
CA LEU A 159 2.97 -35.39 -6.36
C LEU A 159 4.01 -36.50 -6.56
N GLN A 160 4.37 -37.23 -5.51
CA GLN A 160 5.29 -38.37 -5.58
C GLN A 160 4.85 -39.45 -6.61
N PRO A 161 3.55 -39.83 -6.74
CA PRO A 161 3.12 -40.80 -7.74
C PRO A 161 3.30 -40.32 -9.20
N GLN A 162 3.47 -39.01 -9.41
CA GLN A 162 3.65 -38.38 -10.71
C GLN A 162 5.14 -38.10 -11.03
N GLY A 163 6.05 -38.39 -10.09
CA GLY A 163 7.47 -38.04 -10.22
C GLY A 163 7.76 -36.53 -10.16
N LEU A 164 6.79 -35.71 -9.73
CA LEU A 164 6.88 -34.24 -9.69
C LEU A 164 7.21 -33.69 -8.29
N ASN A 165 7.40 -34.57 -7.30
CA ASN A 165 7.81 -34.19 -5.95
C ASN A 165 9.19 -33.48 -5.92
N LEU A 166 9.46 -32.82 -4.80
CA LEU A 166 10.78 -32.28 -4.51
C LEU A 166 11.74 -33.39 -4.06
N THR A 167 13.02 -33.29 -4.44
CA THR A 167 14.09 -34.11 -3.86
C THR A 167 14.50 -33.58 -2.47
N ALA A 168 15.37 -34.31 -1.77
CA ALA A 168 15.93 -33.85 -0.49
C ALA A 168 16.80 -32.58 -0.66
N GLU A 169 17.56 -32.51 -1.75
CA GLU A 169 18.43 -31.40 -2.12
C GLU A 169 17.61 -30.17 -2.51
N GLU A 170 16.55 -30.35 -3.31
CA GLU A 170 15.60 -29.28 -3.65
C GLU A 170 14.90 -28.74 -2.40
N THR A 171 14.44 -29.62 -1.50
CA THR A 171 13.80 -29.25 -0.23
C THR A 171 14.75 -28.43 0.64
N LYS A 172 15.99 -28.89 0.83
CA LYS A 172 17.04 -28.18 1.59
C LYS A 172 17.34 -26.80 0.99
N SER A 173 17.47 -26.71 -0.33
CA SER A 173 17.77 -25.45 -1.03
C SER A 173 16.63 -24.44 -0.87
N LEU A 174 15.39 -24.92 -0.94
CA LEU A 174 14.20 -24.11 -0.69
C LEU A 174 14.11 -23.62 0.76
N GLU A 175 14.42 -24.46 1.75
CA GLU A 175 14.47 -24.08 3.18
C GLU A 175 15.51 -22.99 3.46
N VAL A 176 16.68 -23.06 2.81
CA VAL A 176 17.72 -22.03 2.88
C VAL A 176 17.26 -20.72 2.28
N LEU A 177 16.59 -20.75 1.11
CA LEU A 177 16.00 -19.55 0.52
C LEU A 177 14.88 -18.97 1.40
N ILE A 178 13.96 -19.79 1.91
CA ILE A 178 12.88 -19.34 2.79
C ILE A 178 13.44 -18.69 4.06
N SER A 179 14.50 -19.25 4.64
CA SER A 179 15.18 -18.66 5.80
C SER A 179 15.73 -17.27 5.49
N TYR A 180 16.35 -17.09 4.31
CA TYR A 180 16.79 -15.77 3.83
C TYR A 180 15.63 -14.80 3.58
N LEU A 181 14.52 -15.27 3.01
CA LEU A 181 13.32 -14.44 2.79
C LEU A 181 12.64 -14.05 4.11
N GLN A 182 12.86 -14.79 5.19
CA GLN A 182 12.37 -14.50 6.53
C GLN A 182 13.25 -13.48 7.27
N ASP A 183 14.58 -13.60 7.14
CA ASP A 183 15.57 -12.69 7.73
C ASP A 183 16.86 -12.66 6.89
N SER A 184 17.16 -11.51 6.29
CA SER A 184 18.34 -11.28 5.44
C SER A 184 19.60 -10.85 6.21
N SER A 185 19.56 -10.79 7.55
CA SER A 185 20.71 -10.39 8.38
C SER A 185 21.82 -11.44 8.47
N ASN A 186 21.50 -12.72 8.24
CA ASN A 186 22.34 -13.86 8.62
C ASN A 186 23.07 -14.54 7.43
N SER A 187 23.23 -13.83 6.31
CA SER A 187 23.18 -14.46 4.97
C SER A 187 24.52 -14.67 4.23
N GLN A 188 25.67 -14.55 4.90
CA GLN A 188 26.97 -14.35 4.24
C GLN A 188 27.54 -15.52 3.41
N ASN A 189 27.00 -16.75 3.43
CA ASN A 189 27.64 -17.89 2.73
C ASN A 189 26.76 -18.81 1.86
N ASN A 190 25.45 -18.56 1.72
CA ASN A 190 24.52 -19.53 1.10
C ASN A 190 23.99 -19.13 -0.30
N ALA A 191 24.74 -18.35 -1.09
CA ALA A 191 24.23 -17.80 -2.35
C ALA A 191 23.89 -18.89 -3.39
N LYS A 192 24.65 -20.00 -3.41
CA LYS A 192 24.42 -21.13 -4.31
C LYS A 192 23.12 -21.86 -3.98
N GLU A 193 22.91 -22.17 -2.70
CA GLU A 193 21.71 -22.84 -2.19
C GLU A 193 20.45 -21.98 -2.40
N ARG A 194 20.56 -20.64 -2.33
CA ARG A 194 19.44 -19.74 -2.68
C ARG A 194 19.16 -19.71 -4.18
N GLN A 195 20.17 -19.75 -5.04
CA GLN A 195 20.00 -19.88 -6.49
C GLN A 195 19.33 -21.21 -6.86
N GLU A 196 19.70 -22.29 -6.17
CA GLU A 196 19.05 -23.61 -6.27
C GLU A 196 17.61 -23.54 -5.75
N GLY A 197 17.35 -22.87 -4.62
CA GLY A 197 16.01 -22.62 -4.08
C GLY A 197 15.10 -21.81 -5.02
N LEU A 198 15.63 -20.80 -5.71
CA LEU A 198 14.91 -20.08 -6.78
C LEU A 198 14.56 -21.03 -7.94
N SER A 199 15.47 -21.96 -8.27
CA SER A 199 15.23 -22.94 -9.32
C SER A 199 14.10 -23.91 -8.93
N VAL A 200 13.98 -24.25 -7.63
CA VAL A 200 12.84 -24.99 -7.07
C VAL A 200 11.54 -24.18 -7.14
N ILE A 201 11.57 -22.88 -6.83
CA ILE A 201 10.40 -21.99 -7.00
C ILE A 201 9.91 -22.02 -8.46
N LYS A 202 10.82 -21.90 -9.43
CA LYS A 202 10.49 -21.99 -10.86
C LYS A 202 9.88 -23.35 -11.22
N LYS A 203 10.47 -24.47 -10.76
CA LYS A 203 9.92 -25.83 -10.94
C LYS A 203 8.48 -25.94 -10.43
N ILE A 204 8.18 -25.39 -9.25
CA ILE A 204 6.82 -25.36 -8.69
C ILE A 204 5.88 -24.53 -9.59
N MET A 205 6.33 -23.38 -10.10
CA MET A 205 5.53 -22.49 -10.95
C MET A 205 5.24 -23.06 -12.34
N THR A 206 6.18 -23.77 -12.97
CA THR A 206 6.06 -24.24 -14.35
C THR A 206 5.61 -25.69 -14.46
N SER A 207 6.09 -26.57 -13.57
CA SER A 207 6.03 -28.03 -13.76
C SER A 207 5.03 -28.74 -12.85
N TRP A 208 4.51 -28.08 -11.81
CA TRP A 208 3.42 -28.65 -11.01
C TRP A 208 2.05 -28.41 -11.66
N PRO A 209 1.05 -29.28 -11.38
CA PRO A 209 -0.34 -29.07 -11.76
C PRO A 209 -0.84 -27.68 -11.34
N TYR A 210 -1.73 -27.10 -12.16
CA TYR A 210 -2.13 -25.70 -12.10
C TYR A 210 -2.59 -25.26 -10.71
N GLU A 211 -3.41 -26.08 -10.06
CA GLU A 211 -3.98 -25.88 -8.73
C GLU A 211 -2.96 -25.95 -7.58
N LYS A 212 -1.74 -26.42 -7.86
CA LYS A 212 -0.64 -26.54 -6.89
C LYS A 212 0.47 -25.50 -7.06
N ARG A 213 0.40 -24.62 -8.08
CA ARG A 213 1.44 -23.62 -8.39
C ARG A 213 1.52 -22.45 -7.40
N PHE A 214 0.41 -22.09 -6.76
CA PHE A 214 0.32 -20.88 -5.95
C PHE A 214 1.39 -20.71 -4.84
N PRO A 215 1.88 -21.75 -4.14
CA PRO A 215 2.91 -21.56 -3.12
C PRO A 215 4.26 -21.15 -3.73
N GLY A 216 4.54 -21.59 -4.96
CA GLY A 216 5.71 -21.13 -5.73
C GLY A 216 5.58 -19.65 -6.06
N LEU A 217 4.42 -19.21 -6.58
CA LEU A 217 4.12 -17.79 -6.81
C LEU A 217 4.18 -16.95 -5.52
N ASP A 218 3.73 -17.48 -4.39
CA ASP A 218 3.74 -16.79 -3.09
C ASP A 218 5.17 -16.59 -2.55
N LEU A 219 6.08 -17.52 -2.78
CA LEU A 219 7.52 -17.32 -2.53
C LEU A 219 8.18 -16.42 -3.57
N PHE A 220 7.77 -16.53 -4.85
CA PHE A 220 8.34 -15.75 -5.95
C PHE A 220 8.10 -14.25 -5.79
N ARG A 221 6.89 -13.83 -5.36
CA ARG A 221 6.60 -12.42 -5.05
C ARG A 221 7.51 -11.85 -3.95
N LEU A 222 8.02 -12.68 -3.03
CA LEU A 222 8.94 -12.25 -1.97
C LEU A 222 10.38 -12.24 -2.47
N HIS A 223 10.75 -13.21 -3.30
CA HIS A 223 12.08 -13.30 -3.88
C HIS A 223 12.40 -12.07 -4.74
N VAL A 224 11.50 -11.65 -5.65
CA VAL A 224 11.70 -10.47 -6.54
C VAL A 224 11.94 -9.13 -5.82
N ILE A 225 11.68 -9.05 -4.51
CA ILE A 225 11.81 -7.83 -3.70
C ILE A 225 12.83 -7.96 -2.55
N ARG A 226 13.19 -9.17 -2.11
CA ARG A 226 14.11 -9.39 -0.97
C ARG A 226 15.46 -10.01 -1.32
N ASP A 227 15.55 -10.85 -2.35
CA ASP A 227 16.82 -11.51 -2.72
C ASP A 227 17.50 -10.72 -3.84
N PRO A 228 18.75 -10.27 -3.68
CA PRO A 228 19.51 -9.64 -4.75
C PRO A 228 19.94 -10.64 -5.84
N ILE A 229 19.71 -11.95 -5.65
CA ILE A 229 19.90 -12.94 -6.71
C ILE A 229 18.99 -12.61 -7.90
N PRO A 230 19.53 -12.45 -9.12
CA PRO A 230 18.70 -12.16 -10.28
C PRO A 230 17.85 -13.37 -10.63
N VAL A 231 16.56 -13.12 -10.89
CA VAL A 231 15.62 -14.17 -11.31
C VAL A 231 16.04 -14.82 -12.62
N THR A 232 16.75 -14.11 -13.49
CA THR A 232 17.11 -14.56 -14.84
C THR A 232 18.59 -14.34 -15.12
N SER A 233 19.11 -15.07 -16.12
CA SER A 233 20.45 -14.85 -16.71
C SER A 233 20.41 -13.94 -17.95
N SER A 234 19.21 -13.51 -18.36
CA SER A 234 18.94 -12.59 -19.48
C SER A 234 17.58 -11.90 -19.26
N ASP A 235 17.37 -10.73 -19.85
CA ASP A 235 16.32 -9.78 -19.42
C ASP A 235 14.85 -10.18 -19.72
N GLU A 236 14.60 -11.27 -20.46
CA GLU A 236 13.27 -11.54 -21.05
C GLU A 236 12.26 -12.30 -20.16
N SER A 237 12.67 -13.07 -19.16
CA SER A 237 11.80 -14.15 -18.63
C SER A 237 11.16 -13.98 -17.24
N ILE A 238 11.30 -12.83 -16.54
CA ILE A 238 10.58 -12.61 -15.26
C ILE A 238 9.07 -12.57 -15.47
N LEU A 239 8.60 -11.75 -16.40
CA LEU A 239 7.17 -11.62 -16.72
C LEU A 239 6.62 -12.93 -17.31
N GLN A 240 7.39 -13.60 -18.17
CA GLN A 240 6.96 -14.86 -18.77
C GLN A 240 6.74 -15.95 -17.71
N LEU A 241 7.63 -16.08 -16.71
CA LEU A 241 7.41 -16.99 -15.58
C LEU A 241 6.11 -16.72 -14.82
N VAL A 242 5.72 -15.44 -14.66
CA VAL A 242 4.42 -15.09 -14.07
C VAL A 242 3.28 -15.45 -15.02
N TYR A 243 3.42 -15.18 -16.31
CA TYR A 243 2.39 -15.46 -17.32
C TYR A 243 2.10 -16.96 -17.46
N ASP A 244 3.15 -17.79 -17.52
CA ASP A 244 3.06 -19.25 -17.64
C ASP A 244 2.44 -19.89 -16.38
N ALA A 245 2.76 -19.33 -15.21
CA ALA A 245 2.25 -19.82 -13.92
C ALA A 245 0.77 -19.45 -13.71
N VAL A 246 0.37 -18.24 -14.10
CA VAL A 246 -1.02 -17.73 -14.00
C VAL A 246 -1.93 -18.28 -15.11
N ASP A 247 -1.39 -18.62 -16.28
CA ASP A 247 -2.16 -19.02 -17.47
C ASP A 247 -3.28 -18.01 -17.79
N PHE A 248 -2.90 -16.81 -18.22
CA PHE A 248 -3.86 -15.75 -18.61
C PHE A 248 -4.81 -16.19 -19.74
N GLU A 249 -4.38 -17.11 -20.60
CA GLU A 249 -5.20 -17.67 -21.68
C GLU A 249 -6.31 -18.61 -21.19
N SER A 250 -6.25 -19.07 -19.93
CA SER A 250 -7.32 -19.84 -19.31
C SER A 250 -8.55 -18.99 -18.92
N PHE A 251 -8.41 -17.67 -18.78
CA PHE A 251 -9.50 -16.80 -18.33
C PHE A 251 -10.56 -16.57 -19.41
N SER A 252 -10.16 -16.51 -20.69
CA SER A 252 -11.09 -16.33 -21.82
C SER A 252 -12.03 -17.52 -22.08
N LYS A 253 -11.80 -18.66 -21.43
CA LYS A 253 -12.54 -19.92 -21.64
C LYS A 253 -13.80 -20.04 -20.77
N ASN A 254 -13.92 -19.23 -19.72
CA ASN A 254 -14.97 -19.33 -18.71
C ASN A 254 -15.79 -18.02 -18.60
N VAL A 255 -17.01 -18.10 -18.07
CA VAL A 255 -17.82 -16.91 -17.73
C VAL A 255 -17.34 -16.26 -16.42
N SER A 256 -16.70 -17.04 -15.55
CA SER A 256 -16.14 -16.61 -14.26
C SER A 256 -14.88 -17.42 -13.98
N ALA A 257 -13.88 -16.82 -13.33
CA ALA A 257 -12.67 -17.50 -12.94
C ALA A 257 -12.95 -18.58 -11.87
N THR A 258 -12.19 -19.69 -11.90
CA THR A 258 -12.18 -20.64 -10.79
C THR A 258 -11.44 -20.06 -9.58
N LYS A 259 -11.60 -20.69 -8.41
CA LYS A 259 -10.89 -20.30 -7.19
C LYS A 259 -9.37 -20.39 -7.36
N GLU A 260 -8.90 -21.41 -8.05
CA GLU A 260 -7.48 -21.66 -8.35
C GLU A 260 -6.94 -20.60 -9.32
N GLN A 261 -7.74 -20.19 -10.31
CA GLN A 261 -7.45 -19.06 -11.19
C GLN A 261 -7.31 -17.75 -10.40
N GLU A 262 -8.27 -17.40 -9.54
CA GLU A 262 -8.16 -16.18 -8.71
C GLU A 262 -6.95 -16.23 -7.76
N ILE A 263 -6.62 -17.39 -7.17
CA ILE A 263 -5.46 -17.55 -6.28
C ILE A 263 -4.14 -17.34 -7.04
N ASN A 264 -3.95 -18.03 -8.16
CA ASN A 264 -2.72 -17.89 -8.97
C ASN A 264 -2.58 -16.45 -9.49
N LEU A 265 -3.65 -15.87 -10.05
CA LEU A 265 -3.69 -14.48 -10.50
C LEU A 265 -3.39 -13.48 -9.38
N THR A 266 -3.93 -13.68 -8.16
CA THR A 266 -3.60 -12.83 -7.00
C THR A 266 -2.09 -12.79 -6.76
N MET A 267 -1.42 -13.94 -6.75
CA MET A 267 0.03 -13.98 -6.48
C MET A 267 0.86 -13.48 -7.66
N GLY A 268 0.40 -13.69 -8.90
CA GLY A 268 1.00 -13.08 -10.09
C GLY A 268 0.93 -11.55 -10.08
N LEU A 269 -0.25 -10.98 -9.81
CA LEU A 269 -0.45 -9.53 -9.67
C LEU A 269 0.38 -8.95 -8.51
N ARG A 270 0.45 -9.65 -7.37
CA ARG A 270 1.33 -9.25 -6.25
C ARG A 270 2.81 -9.29 -6.61
N THR A 271 3.24 -10.25 -7.45
CA THR A 271 4.61 -10.27 -7.99
C THR A 271 4.86 -9.05 -8.87
N ILE A 272 3.94 -8.74 -9.79
CA ILE A 272 4.03 -7.57 -10.68
C ILE A 272 4.07 -6.26 -9.85
N ALA A 273 3.24 -6.14 -8.82
CA ALA A 273 3.27 -5.00 -7.91
C ALA A 273 4.62 -4.85 -7.20
N ASN A 274 5.22 -5.95 -6.72
CA ASN A 274 6.51 -5.95 -6.02
C ASN A 274 7.69 -5.60 -6.94
N LEU A 275 7.64 -5.94 -8.23
CA LEU A 275 8.69 -5.59 -9.19
C LEU A 275 8.92 -4.07 -9.29
N PHE A 276 7.89 -3.25 -9.07
CA PHE A 276 8.02 -1.78 -9.04
C PHE A 276 8.92 -1.23 -7.92
N GLU A 277 9.20 -1.99 -6.85
CA GLU A 277 10.14 -1.53 -5.82
C GLU A 277 11.59 -1.55 -6.34
N THR A 278 11.91 -2.48 -7.23
CA THR A 278 13.27 -2.64 -7.78
C THR A 278 13.49 -1.78 -9.03
N LYS A 279 14.72 -1.30 -9.25
CA LYS A 279 15.05 -0.54 -10.47
C LYS A 279 14.86 -1.40 -11.73
N ILE A 280 15.34 -2.66 -11.70
CA ILE A 280 15.27 -3.60 -12.82
C ILE A 280 13.80 -3.94 -13.14
N GLY A 281 12.99 -4.23 -12.13
CA GLY A 281 11.56 -4.51 -12.32
C GLY A 281 10.79 -3.31 -12.86
N ARG A 282 11.06 -2.08 -12.41
CA ARG A 282 10.50 -0.86 -13.04
C ARG A 282 10.90 -0.71 -14.50
N GLU A 283 12.15 -1.00 -14.84
CA GLU A 283 12.63 -0.91 -16.22
C GLU A 283 11.92 -1.93 -17.12
N ILE A 284 11.83 -3.20 -16.68
CA ILE A 284 11.07 -4.26 -17.37
C ILE A 284 9.60 -3.85 -17.58
N LEU A 285 8.93 -3.39 -16.52
CA LEU A 285 7.50 -3.05 -16.56
C LEU A 285 7.22 -1.82 -17.42
N THR A 286 7.99 -0.73 -17.26
CA THR A 286 7.82 0.48 -18.07
C THR A 286 8.23 0.31 -19.53
N ASN A 287 9.12 -0.63 -19.85
CA ASN A 287 9.43 -1.01 -21.25
C ASN A 287 8.35 -1.90 -21.90
N LYS A 288 7.37 -2.40 -21.13
CA LYS A 288 6.34 -3.36 -21.58
C LYS A 288 4.93 -2.97 -21.13
N GLY A 289 4.70 -1.69 -20.80
CA GLY A 289 3.50 -1.18 -20.12
C GLY A 289 2.19 -1.70 -20.72
N SER A 290 1.87 -1.31 -21.95
CA SER A 290 0.65 -1.71 -22.65
C SER A 290 0.52 -3.24 -22.78
N SER A 291 1.61 -3.96 -23.07
CA SER A 291 1.60 -5.43 -23.19
C SER A 291 1.30 -6.15 -21.87
N VAL A 292 1.72 -5.58 -20.73
CA VAL A 292 1.34 -6.07 -19.41
C VAL A 292 -0.13 -5.76 -19.12
N LEU A 293 -0.58 -4.54 -19.44
CA LEU A 293 -1.97 -4.10 -19.25
C LEU A 293 -2.96 -4.93 -20.08
N ASP A 294 -2.64 -5.22 -21.35
CA ASP A 294 -3.40 -6.09 -22.26
C ASP A 294 -3.62 -7.50 -21.68
N LYS A 295 -2.67 -8.01 -20.89
CA LYS A 295 -2.79 -9.32 -20.25
C LYS A 295 -3.57 -9.26 -18.94
N ILE A 296 -3.29 -8.27 -18.08
CA ILE A 296 -3.89 -8.24 -16.73
C ILE A 296 -5.31 -7.66 -16.74
N PHE A 297 -5.60 -6.63 -17.53
CA PHE A 297 -6.87 -5.91 -17.40
C PHE A 297 -8.09 -6.76 -17.79
N PRO A 298 -8.08 -7.55 -18.89
CA PRO A 298 -9.22 -8.41 -19.24
C PRO A 298 -9.61 -9.40 -18.14
N THR A 299 -8.69 -9.78 -17.24
CA THR A 299 -9.02 -10.64 -16.09
C THR A 299 -10.07 -10.05 -15.16
N TRP A 300 -10.22 -8.71 -15.12
CA TRP A 300 -11.21 -7.99 -14.31
C TRP A 300 -12.64 -8.51 -14.52
N ASN A 301 -12.98 -8.83 -15.77
CA ASN A 301 -14.32 -9.27 -16.16
C ASN A 301 -14.66 -10.71 -15.72
N TYR A 302 -13.66 -11.49 -15.29
CA TYR A 302 -13.83 -12.87 -14.83
C TYR A 302 -13.70 -13.02 -13.31
N ILE A 303 -13.16 -12.01 -12.60
CA ILE A 303 -12.86 -12.08 -11.16
C ILE A 303 -13.91 -11.39 -10.29
N SER A 304 -14.18 -12.01 -9.14
CA SER A 304 -15.11 -11.53 -8.12
C SER A 304 -14.45 -11.33 -6.75
N GLY A 305 -13.36 -12.04 -6.46
CA GLY A 305 -12.67 -11.96 -5.17
C GLY A 305 -12.11 -10.57 -4.88
N LYS A 306 -12.41 -10.04 -3.68
CA LYS A 306 -11.90 -8.73 -3.23
C LYS A 306 -10.37 -8.65 -3.27
N GLY A 307 -9.68 -9.70 -2.83
CA GLY A 307 -8.22 -9.76 -2.80
C GLY A 307 -7.57 -9.67 -4.18
N VAL A 308 -8.11 -10.36 -5.19
CA VAL A 308 -7.59 -10.32 -6.56
C VAL A 308 -7.90 -9.00 -7.25
N ARG A 309 -9.10 -8.43 -7.03
CA ARG A 309 -9.48 -7.10 -7.52
C ARG A 309 -8.57 -5.99 -6.96
N LEU A 310 -8.30 -6.01 -5.65
CA LEU A 310 -7.37 -5.05 -5.03
C LEU A 310 -5.93 -5.24 -5.52
N ALA A 311 -5.47 -6.47 -5.76
CA ALA A 311 -4.16 -6.71 -6.36
C ALA A 311 -4.04 -6.10 -7.77
N LEU A 312 -5.08 -6.23 -8.60
CA LEU A 312 -5.11 -5.65 -9.95
C LEU A 312 -5.08 -4.12 -9.89
N ILE A 313 -5.93 -3.49 -9.08
CA ILE A 313 -5.96 -2.04 -8.89
C ILE A 313 -4.62 -1.51 -8.35
N THR A 314 -3.90 -2.31 -7.55
CA THR A 314 -2.57 -1.94 -7.03
C THR A 314 -1.48 -1.97 -8.11
N VAL A 315 -1.56 -2.89 -9.07
CA VAL A 315 -0.67 -2.85 -10.25
C VAL A 315 -0.95 -1.60 -11.09
N LEU A 316 -2.22 -1.24 -11.29
CA LEU A 316 -2.59 0.01 -11.98
C LEU A 316 -2.10 1.25 -11.20
N LEU A 317 -2.23 1.27 -9.87
CA LEU A 317 -1.69 2.33 -9.02
C LEU A 317 -0.19 2.48 -9.21
N ASN A 318 0.58 1.38 -9.16
CA ASN A 318 2.02 1.43 -9.33
C ASN A 318 2.45 1.89 -10.74
N TYR A 319 1.71 1.53 -11.79
CA TYR A 319 1.92 2.12 -13.12
C TYR A 319 1.67 3.62 -13.12
N SER A 320 0.59 4.10 -12.49
CA SER A 320 0.30 5.54 -12.41
C SER A 320 1.41 6.32 -11.67
N VAL A 321 2.03 5.72 -10.65
CA VAL A 321 3.19 6.29 -9.94
C VAL A 321 4.43 6.30 -10.85
N ALA A 322 4.71 5.23 -11.59
CA ALA A 322 5.86 5.18 -12.51
C ALA A 322 5.73 6.20 -13.66
N TYR A 323 4.52 6.41 -14.16
CA TYR A 323 4.23 7.35 -15.24
C TYR A 323 4.27 8.84 -14.80
N LEU A 324 4.45 9.13 -13.50
CA LEU A 324 4.80 10.48 -13.00
C LEU A 324 6.22 10.93 -13.38
N GLU A 325 7.09 9.99 -13.74
CA GLU A 325 8.50 10.21 -14.09
C GLU A 325 8.80 9.77 -15.53
N ARG A 326 8.21 8.65 -15.96
CA ARG A 326 8.41 8.08 -17.30
C ARG A 326 7.05 7.82 -17.98
N PRO A 327 6.39 8.84 -18.54
CA PRO A 327 5.07 8.67 -19.15
C PRO A 327 5.11 7.76 -20.39
N ASP A 328 4.03 7.00 -20.57
CA ASP A 328 3.73 6.16 -21.73
C ASP A 328 2.26 6.47 -22.09
N GLU A 329 2.03 7.35 -23.07
CA GLU A 329 0.70 7.92 -23.29
C GLU A 329 -0.31 6.87 -23.78
N ASP A 330 0.11 5.89 -24.58
CA ASP A 330 -0.73 4.78 -25.02
C ASP A 330 -1.18 3.91 -23.82
N ALA A 331 -0.23 3.54 -22.94
CA ALA A 331 -0.55 2.81 -21.72
C ALA A 331 -1.42 3.64 -20.75
N MET A 332 -1.19 4.95 -20.65
CA MET A 332 -2.01 5.85 -19.82
C MET A 332 -3.45 5.95 -20.35
N LEU A 333 -3.66 6.04 -21.66
CA LEU A 333 -4.99 6.02 -22.28
C LEU A 333 -5.72 4.70 -22.02
N GLN A 334 -5.04 3.56 -22.19
CA GLN A 334 -5.56 2.24 -21.84
C GLN A 334 -5.96 2.16 -20.37
N MET A 335 -5.13 2.67 -19.46
CA MET A 335 -5.43 2.71 -18.03
C MET A 335 -6.65 3.57 -17.71
N ILE A 336 -6.86 4.72 -18.37
CA ILE A 336 -8.04 5.56 -18.12
C ILE A 336 -9.33 4.82 -18.47
N ALA A 337 -9.37 4.16 -19.64
CA ALA A 337 -10.52 3.35 -20.04
C ALA A 337 -10.78 2.23 -19.01
N ALA A 338 -9.73 1.50 -18.62
CA ALA A 338 -9.80 0.43 -17.61
C ALA A 338 -10.29 0.92 -16.25
N ILE A 339 -9.82 2.09 -15.79
CA ILE A 339 -10.22 2.70 -14.53
C ILE A 339 -11.70 3.09 -14.54
N ILE A 340 -12.22 3.63 -15.64
CA ILE A 340 -13.64 3.97 -15.77
C ILE A 340 -14.51 2.71 -15.68
N GLU A 341 -14.14 1.64 -16.37
CA GLU A 341 -14.83 0.33 -16.28
C GLU A 341 -14.81 -0.25 -14.86
N ILE A 342 -13.67 -0.15 -14.15
CA ILE A 342 -13.55 -0.54 -12.74
C ILE A 342 -14.52 0.28 -11.87
N LEU A 343 -14.53 1.60 -12.00
CA LEU A 343 -15.39 2.50 -11.20
C LEU A 343 -16.88 2.27 -11.44
N GLU A 344 -17.28 1.91 -12.67
CA GLU A 344 -18.68 1.63 -13.00
C GLU A 344 -19.15 0.24 -12.52
N SER A 345 -18.23 -0.72 -12.41
CA SER A 345 -18.51 -2.13 -12.06
C SER A 345 -18.34 -2.49 -10.58
N THR A 346 -17.66 -1.67 -9.78
CA THR A 346 -17.37 -1.96 -8.36
C THR A 346 -18.19 -1.12 -7.39
N ALA A 347 -18.55 -1.73 -6.25
CA ALA A 347 -19.25 -1.09 -5.14
C ALA A 347 -18.46 -1.17 -3.81
N ASP A 348 -17.26 -1.77 -3.83
CA ASP A 348 -16.40 -1.90 -2.66
C ASP A 348 -15.66 -0.58 -2.38
N PRO A 349 -15.85 0.09 -1.22
CA PRO A 349 -15.30 1.42 -0.98
C PRO A 349 -13.78 1.50 -1.08
N GLU A 350 -13.06 0.45 -0.69
CA GLU A 350 -11.59 0.42 -0.76
C GLU A 350 -11.10 0.24 -2.20
N ALA A 351 -11.77 -0.60 -3.00
CA ALA A 351 -11.52 -0.69 -4.44
C ALA A 351 -11.78 0.65 -5.14
N ILE A 352 -12.88 1.34 -4.80
CA ILE A 352 -13.22 2.66 -5.34
C ILE A 352 -12.17 3.69 -4.95
N TYR A 353 -11.89 3.83 -3.66
CA TYR A 353 -10.91 4.77 -3.12
C TYR A 353 -9.55 4.62 -3.83
N ARG A 354 -9.00 3.39 -3.86
CA ARG A 354 -7.71 3.12 -4.51
C ARG A 354 -7.74 3.40 -6.01
N THR A 355 -8.85 3.12 -6.69
CA THR A 355 -9.01 3.40 -8.13
C THR A 355 -9.04 4.91 -8.44
N ILE A 356 -9.65 5.73 -7.57
CA ILE A 356 -9.66 7.20 -7.72
C ILE A 356 -8.27 7.78 -7.43
N VAL A 357 -7.53 7.24 -6.44
CA VAL A 357 -6.11 7.58 -6.23
C VAL A 357 -5.28 7.27 -7.47
N THR A 358 -5.47 6.09 -8.09
CA THR A 358 -4.81 5.73 -9.36
C THR A 358 -5.11 6.75 -10.46
N LEU A 359 -6.39 7.09 -10.69
CA LEU A 359 -6.77 8.04 -11.73
C LEU A 359 -6.17 9.43 -11.50
N GLY A 360 -6.32 9.97 -10.28
CA GLY A 360 -5.78 11.27 -9.91
C GLY A 360 -4.26 11.33 -10.04
N THR A 361 -3.57 10.26 -9.65
CA THR A 361 -2.11 10.13 -9.80
C THR A 361 -1.71 10.17 -11.27
N LEU A 362 -2.36 9.33 -12.10
CA LEU A 362 -2.12 9.21 -13.54
C LEU A 362 -2.26 10.56 -14.25
N ILE A 363 -3.31 11.33 -13.96
CA ILE A 363 -3.57 12.61 -14.61
C ILE A 363 -2.77 13.78 -14.02
N SER A 364 -2.18 13.65 -12.83
CA SER A 364 -1.63 14.81 -12.08
C SER A 364 -0.65 15.68 -12.87
N LYS A 365 0.20 15.05 -13.71
CA LYS A 365 1.28 15.70 -14.47
C LYS A 365 1.17 15.62 -16.00
N ASN A 366 0.25 14.83 -16.57
CA ASN A 366 0.15 14.65 -18.02
C ASN A 366 -1.13 15.31 -18.58
N GLN A 367 -0.97 16.15 -19.60
CA GLN A 367 -2.07 16.91 -20.22
C GLN A 367 -2.99 16.02 -21.08
N ALA A 368 -2.44 15.17 -21.94
CA ALA A 368 -3.20 14.26 -22.80
C ALA A 368 -4.05 13.28 -21.97
N ALA A 369 -3.51 12.79 -20.85
CA ALA A 369 -4.23 11.96 -19.89
C ALA A 369 -5.42 12.71 -19.26
N LYS A 370 -5.25 13.99 -18.86
CA LYS A 370 -6.35 14.81 -18.37
C LYS A 370 -7.44 14.98 -19.44
N GLU A 371 -7.07 15.33 -20.67
CA GLU A 371 -8.01 15.49 -21.78
C GLU A 371 -8.77 14.19 -22.09
N ALA A 372 -8.07 13.04 -22.07
CA ALA A 372 -8.68 11.73 -22.23
C ALA A 372 -9.72 11.40 -21.14
N THR A 373 -9.52 11.81 -19.88
CA THR A 373 -10.57 11.65 -18.85
C THR A 373 -11.83 12.45 -19.13
N ILE A 374 -11.73 13.59 -19.83
CA ILE A 374 -12.89 14.36 -20.29
C ILE A 374 -13.59 13.61 -21.42
N MET A 375 -12.83 13.20 -22.46
CA MET A 375 -13.39 12.52 -23.64
C MET A 375 -14.08 11.20 -23.30
N LEU A 376 -13.46 10.39 -22.42
CA LEU A 376 -13.99 9.11 -21.95
C LEU A 376 -15.04 9.26 -20.83
N GLY A 377 -15.29 10.48 -20.34
CA GLY A 377 -16.38 10.78 -19.41
C GLY A 377 -16.15 10.36 -17.95
N ALA A 378 -14.90 10.34 -17.48
CA ALA A 378 -14.54 9.91 -16.13
C ALA A 378 -15.32 10.64 -15.01
N GLU A 379 -15.56 11.95 -15.15
CA GLU A 379 -16.35 12.72 -14.18
C GLU A 379 -17.80 12.20 -14.08
N LYS A 380 -18.40 11.67 -15.16
CA LYS A 380 -19.74 11.05 -15.10
C LYS A 380 -19.73 9.71 -14.35
N ALA A 381 -18.63 8.97 -14.42
CA ALA A 381 -18.45 7.75 -13.62
C ALA A 381 -18.25 8.11 -12.14
N ILE A 382 -17.40 9.09 -11.84
CA ILE A 382 -17.14 9.59 -10.48
C ILE A 382 -18.39 10.20 -9.84
N GLN A 383 -19.22 10.94 -10.59
CA GLN A 383 -20.53 11.41 -10.10
C GLN A 383 -21.47 10.26 -9.75
N ARG A 384 -21.53 9.22 -10.59
CA ARG A 384 -22.33 8.00 -10.31
C ARG A 384 -21.82 7.23 -9.09
N VAL A 385 -20.50 7.23 -8.84
CA VAL A 385 -19.89 6.66 -7.63
C VAL A 385 -20.23 7.50 -6.40
N SER A 386 -20.01 8.82 -6.46
CA SER A 386 -20.28 9.77 -5.36
C SER A 386 -21.75 9.73 -4.92
N ALA A 387 -22.69 9.54 -5.86
CA ALA A 387 -24.11 9.41 -5.56
C ALA A 387 -24.51 8.04 -4.95
N LYS A 388 -23.67 7.01 -5.07
CA LYS A 388 -23.95 5.64 -4.58
C LYS A 388 -23.25 5.29 -3.27
N VAL A 389 -22.12 5.94 -2.97
CA VAL A 389 -21.21 5.52 -1.88
C VAL A 389 -21.01 6.65 -0.89
N SER A 390 -21.61 6.55 0.30
CA SER A 390 -21.54 7.55 1.36
C SER A 390 -20.30 7.41 2.27
N ASP A 391 -19.24 6.75 1.82
CA ASP A 391 -18.01 6.58 2.59
C ASP A 391 -17.20 7.90 2.57
N ASP A 392 -16.90 8.45 3.75
CA ASP A 392 -16.25 9.75 3.90
C ASP A 392 -14.86 9.82 3.22
N LYS A 393 -14.13 8.70 3.17
CA LYS A 393 -12.79 8.63 2.54
C LYS A 393 -12.91 8.58 1.03
N VAL A 394 -13.92 7.86 0.50
CA VAL A 394 -14.28 7.93 -0.92
C VAL A 394 -14.70 9.35 -1.32
N GLN A 395 -15.53 10.03 -0.54
CA GLN A 395 -15.94 11.40 -0.84
C GLN A 395 -14.78 12.40 -0.73
N SER A 396 -13.89 12.22 0.25
CA SER A 396 -12.67 13.03 0.41
C SER A 396 -11.75 12.92 -0.82
N VAL A 397 -11.44 11.71 -1.28
CA VAL A 397 -10.57 11.53 -2.46
C VAL A 397 -11.24 11.97 -3.77
N ILE A 398 -12.57 11.91 -3.87
CA ILE A 398 -13.32 12.53 -4.97
C ILE A 398 -13.16 14.06 -4.96
N GLY A 399 -13.20 14.68 -3.77
CA GLY A 399 -12.92 16.11 -3.60
C GLY A 399 -11.52 16.48 -4.08
N GLU A 400 -10.50 15.71 -3.68
CA GLU A 400 -9.12 15.94 -4.08
C GLU A 400 -8.90 15.74 -5.59
N TYR A 401 -9.42 14.64 -6.17
CA TYR A 401 -9.40 14.41 -7.62
C TYR A 401 -9.99 15.59 -8.41
N ARG A 402 -11.11 16.16 -7.94
CA ARG A 402 -11.79 17.28 -8.61
C ARG A 402 -10.94 18.54 -8.67
N VAL A 403 -10.01 18.75 -7.74
CA VAL A 403 -9.06 19.88 -7.81
C VAL A 403 -8.19 19.77 -9.06
N PHE A 404 -7.65 18.58 -9.36
CA PHE A 404 -6.82 18.33 -10.54
C PHE A 404 -7.64 18.42 -11.84
N TYR A 405 -8.88 17.95 -11.83
CA TYR A 405 -9.77 17.95 -12.99
C TYR A 405 -10.30 19.37 -13.34
N LEU A 406 -10.76 20.14 -12.34
CA LEU A 406 -11.28 21.50 -12.54
C LEU A 406 -10.19 22.50 -12.93
N TRP A 407 -8.96 22.31 -12.43
CA TRP A 407 -7.80 23.10 -12.88
C TRP A 407 -7.59 22.98 -14.40
N LEU A 408 -7.85 21.81 -14.99
CA LEU A 408 -7.76 21.61 -16.45
C LEU A 408 -8.82 22.40 -17.20
N ILE A 409 -10.09 22.28 -16.79
CA ILE A 409 -11.22 22.94 -17.49
C ILE A 409 -10.98 24.45 -17.56
N ASN A 410 -10.44 25.04 -16.50
CA ASN A 410 -10.09 26.46 -16.48
C ASN A 410 -8.91 26.80 -17.41
N GLN A 411 -7.89 25.94 -17.54
CA GLN A 411 -6.79 26.13 -18.50
C GLN A 411 -7.29 26.07 -19.95
N VAL A 412 -8.08 25.05 -20.31
CA VAL A 412 -8.59 24.84 -21.68
C VAL A 412 -9.52 25.99 -22.10
N ASN A 413 -10.38 26.46 -21.20
CA ASN A 413 -11.24 27.62 -21.48
C ASN A 413 -10.45 28.93 -21.64
N LEU A 414 -9.30 29.08 -20.97
CA LEU A 414 -8.43 30.26 -21.10
C LEU A 414 -7.60 30.26 -22.40
N THR A 415 -7.35 29.10 -23.03
CA THR A 415 -6.68 29.00 -24.33
C THR A 415 -7.65 28.94 -25.52
N SER A 416 -8.96 28.96 -25.26
CA SER A 416 -10.04 28.93 -26.27
C SER A 416 -10.62 30.33 -26.57
N HIS A 417 -9.99 31.37 -26.04
CA HIS A 417 -10.32 32.80 -26.18
C HIS A 417 -9.08 33.59 -26.61
#